data_AF-A0A1A7KEA7-F1
#
_entry.id   AF-A0A1A7KEA7-F1
#
_cell.length_a   1.000
_cell.length_b   1.000
_cell.length_c   1.000
_cell.angle_alpha   90.00
_cell.angle_beta   90.00
_cell.angle_gamma   90.00
#
_symmetry.space_group_name_H-M   'P 1'
#
loop_
_entity.id
_entity.type
_entity.pdbx_description
1 polymer ?
#
loop_
_entity_poly.entity_id
_entity_poly.type
_entity_poly.pdbx_seq_one_letter_code
_entity_poly.pdbx_strand_id
1 'polypeptide(L)'
;MITHQTQVVDLLRRRWWCVPNPNNPPKPKDPCALNTTFYRVITNCQGGNGNGNDFIGDPCEMTRTLLEDPSVMEKVENLKEQSKVKGDNSRENGFNVNLDGTTSGIIIGGKHSVDLGSTTGKQGGYHNHTPVGIKMFSPPDIIKMLHYALAQPNGNISNGFLGMVGSEECNTCPGGYKYHNYIIRFSGTLQELGGFTSQNLDREDLMIKYEKRKYQLSTNINYANYQYGPLNSDGLEKLLFDTLKSMGIEGKVNLQRIENNGTIQNITQNSNGTTSATPCP
;
A
#
# COMPACT_ATOMS: atom_id res chain seq x y z
N MET A 1 -18.91 -71.06 0.52
CA MET A 1 -17.62 -70.72 -0.11
C MET A 1 -16.72 -70.13 0.98
N ILE A 2 -15.66 -70.86 1.33
CA ILE A 2 -14.24 -70.42 1.44
C ILE A 2 -14.03 -68.94 1.86
N THR A 3 -13.25 -68.51 2.85
CA THR A 3 -12.62 -68.98 4.12
C THR A 3 -11.82 -67.77 4.66
N HIS A 4 -11.63 -67.69 5.98
CA HIS A 4 -10.51 -67.04 6.74
C HIS A 4 -10.34 -65.49 6.67
N GLN A 5 -10.35 -64.72 7.78
CA GLN A 5 -9.39 -64.62 8.92
C GLN A 5 -7.93 -64.49 8.41
N THR A 6 -7.01 -63.63 8.85
CA THR A 6 -6.72 -62.85 10.08
C THR A 6 -5.51 -61.97 9.66
N GLN A 7 -5.46 -60.68 9.97
CA GLN A 7 -4.73 -60.05 11.09
C GLN A 7 -3.19 -59.90 10.92
N VAL A 8 -2.68 -58.76 11.44
CA VAL A 8 -1.29 -58.41 11.83
C VAL A 8 -0.31 -58.19 10.64
N VAL A 9 0.66 -57.27 10.60
CA VAL A 9 1.47 -56.58 11.62
C VAL A 9 2.02 -55.27 11.02
N ASP A 10 2.13 -54.27 11.89
CA ASP A 10 3.07 -53.13 11.87
C ASP A 10 4.51 -53.57 11.52
N LEU A 11 5.30 -52.77 10.80
CA LEU A 11 6.78 -52.70 10.89
C LEU A 11 7.40 -51.75 9.82
N LEU A 12 8.08 -50.73 10.35
CA LEU A 12 9.37 -50.18 9.90
C LEU A 12 9.44 -49.13 8.77
N ARG A 13 9.61 -47.88 9.25
CA ARG A 13 10.77 -47.00 9.01
C ARG A 13 11.36 -46.98 7.59
N ARG A 14 11.18 -45.85 6.89
CA ARG A 14 12.25 -45.24 6.07
C ARG A 14 12.25 -43.72 6.22
N ARG A 15 13.01 -43.25 7.21
CA ARG A 15 13.56 -41.88 7.22
C ARG A 15 14.71 -41.86 6.21
N TRP A 16 14.65 -40.98 5.22
CA TRP A 16 15.82 -40.62 4.42
C TRP A 16 16.56 -39.50 5.16
N TRP A 17 17.68 -39.86 5.78
CA TRP A 17 18.73 -38.91 6.15
C TRP A 17 19.85 -39.09 5.15
N CYS A 18 20.21 -38.02 4.44
CA CYS A 18 21.50 -37.95 3.77
C CYS A 18 22.59 -37.83 4.85
N VAL A 19 23.45 -38.85 4.96
CA VAL A 19 24.69 -38.76 5.74
C VAL A 19 25.83 -38.44 4.77
N PRO A 20 26.54 -37.32 4.91
CA PRO A 20 27.74 -37.04 4.12
C PRO A 20 28.94 -37.88 4.57
N ASN A 21 29.78 -38.26 3.60
CA ASN A 21 31.02 -39.01 3.77
C ASN A 21 32.07 -38.19 4.56
N PRO A 22 32.62 -38.70 5.67
CA PRO A 22 33.50 -37.91 6.56
C PRO A 22 34.95 -37.74 6.10
N ASN A 23 35.39 -38.33 4.98
CA ASN A 23 36.82 -38.38 4.63
C ASN A 23 37.24 -37.51 3.44
N ASN A 24 36.37 -36.64 2.90
CA ASN A 24 36.79 -35.63 1.92
C ASN A 24 35.75 -34.49 1.78
N PRO A 25 35.80 -33.43 2.60
CA PRO A 25 34.90 -32.30 2.42
C PRO A 25 35.25 -31.60 1.09
N PRO A 26 34.29 -31.42 0.15
CA PRO A 26 34.55 -30.65 -1.05
C PRO A 26 34.87 -29.21 -0.64
N LYS A 27 36.03 -28.70 -1.06
CA LYS A 27 36.38 -27.28 -0.92
C LYS A 27 35.22 -26.43 -1.49
N PRO A 28 34.79 -25.36 -0.79
CA PRO A 28 33.79 -24.45 -1.33
C PRO A 28 34.29 -23.94 -2.68
N LYS A 29 33.49 -24.17 -3.74
CA LYS A 29 33.70 -23.48 -5.01
C LYS A 29 33.45 -22.00 -4.74
N ASP A 30 34.47 -21.20 -4.99
CA ASP A 30 34.41 -19.74 -4.95
C ASP A 30 33.21 -19.26 -5.79
N PRO A 31 32.19 -18.63 -5.19
CA PRO A 31 31.00 -18.18 -5.92
C PRO A 31 31.27 -16.97 -6.82
N CYS A 32 32.49 -16.44 -6.87
CA CYS A 32 32.82 -15.25 -7.66
C CYS A 32 33.29 -15.53 -9.10
N ALA A 33 33.25 -16.77 -9.57
CA ALA A 33 33.74 -17.12 -10.90
C ALA A 33 32.62 -17.50 -11.87
N LEU A 34 31.70 -16.57 -12.19
CA LEU A 34 30.95 -16.61 -13.45
C LEU A 34 30.75 -15.22 -14.04
N ASN A 35 31.12 -15.13 -15.31
CA ASN A 35 31.25 -13.95 -16.14
C ASN A 35 29.93 -13.65 -16.89
N THR A 36 29.66 -12.36 -17.07
CA THR A 36 28.77 -11.69 -18.02
C THR A 36 27.27 -12.06 -18.07
N THR A 37 26.47 -11.39 -17.23
CA THR A 37 25.23 -10.73 -17.68
C THR A 37 24.98 -9.50 -16.81
N PHE A 38 24.75 -8.34 -17.43
CA PHE A 38 24.57 -7.04 -16.77
C PHE A 38 23.32 -7.04 -15.86
N TYR A 39 23.54 -7.20 -14.56
CA TYR A 39 22.68 -6.62 -13.53
C TYR A 39 23.49 -5.54 -12.82
N ARG A 40 22.88 -4.35 -12.63
CA ARG A 40 23.45 -3.33 -11.74
C ARG A 40 23.52 -3.93 -10.34
N VAL A 41 24.73 -4.32 -9.95
CA VAL A 41 25.09 -4.61 -8.56
C VAL A 41 25.00 -3.29 -7.80
N ILE A 42 24.09 -3.23 -6.83
CA ILE A 42 24.06 -2.17 -5.83
C ILE A 42 25.35 -2.34 -5.02
N THR A 43 26.28 -1.41 -5.19
CA THR A 43 27.51 -1.32 -4.43
C THR A 43 27.14 -1.04 -2.98
N ASN A 44 27.30 -2.05 -2.10
CA ASN A 44 27.75 -1.89 -0.71
C ASN A 44 28.02 -3.27 -0.10
N CYS A 45 29.16 -3.85 -0.45
CA CYS A 45 29.79 -4.89 0.36
C CYS A 45 30.83 -4.23 1.28
N GLN A 46 30.39 -3.73 2.43
CA GLN A 46 31.27 -3.57 3.59
C GLN A 46 30.93 -4.68 4.58
N GLY A 47 31.90 -5.55 4.83
CA GLY A 47 31.81 -6.60 5.83
C GLY A 47 31.65 -5.99 7.22
N GLY A 48 30.43 -6.07 7.74
CA GLY A 48 30.07 -5.74 9.11
C GLY A 48 29.06 -6.76 9.60
N ASN A 49 29.49 -7.59 10.53
CA ASN A 49 28.67 -8.57 11.23
C ASN A 49 27.65 -7.83 12.12
N GLY A 50 26.34 -7.89 11.80
CA GLY A 50 25.29 -7.38 12.69
C GLY A 50 24.00 -6.95 11.98
N ASN A 51 22.94 -7.75 12.18
CA ASN A 51 21.51 -7.48 12.01
C ASN A 51 20.99 -6.99 10.65
N GLY A 52 20.03 -7.74 10.09
CA GLY A 52 19.27 -7.34 8.90
C GLY A 52 18.68 -5.95 9.09
N ASN A 53 18.83 -5.13 8.05
CA ASN A 53 18.46 -3.72 8.08
C ASN A 53 16.99 -3.54 8.50
N ASP A 54 16.80 -3.09 9.74
CA ASP A 54 15.66 -2.28 10.18
C ASP A 54 15.70 -0.98 9.37
N PHE A 55 15.19 -1.01 8.15
CA PHE A 55 14.82 0.22 7.46
C PHE A 55 13.51 0.73 8.08
N ILE A 56 13.61 1.40 9.22
CA ILE A 56 12.67 2.48 9.54
C ILE A 56 13.08 3.65 8.64
N GLY A 57 12.83 3.52 7.34
CA GLY A 57 13.09 4.57 6.37
C GLY A 57 12.18 5.78 6.62
N ASP A 58 12.70 6.97 6.35
CA ASP A 58 11.87 8.17 6.27
C ASP A 58 10.74 7.95 5.25
N PRO A 59 9.45 8.22 5.58
CA PRO A 59 8.35 8.07 4.63
C PRO A 59 8.58 8.71 3.26
N CYS A 60 9.34 9.80 3.20
CA CYS A 60 9.72 10.44 1.93
C CYS A 60 10.62 9.54 1.08
N GLU A 61 11.69 8.99 1.65
CA GLU A 61 12.60 8.07 0.97
C GLU A 61 11.88 6.80 0.52
N MET A 62 10.97 6.27 1.35
CA MET A 62 10.15 5.11 1.00
C MET A 62 9.26 5.38 -0.22
N THR A 63 8.59 6.53 -0.27
CA THR A 63 7.74 6.88 -1.42
C THR A 63 8.56 7.17 -2.66
N ARG A 64 9.70 7.84 -2.52
CA ARG A 64 10.62 8.09 -3.63
C ARG A 64 11.09 6.77 -4.24
N THR A 65 11.62 5.87 -3.42
CA THR A 65 12.10 4.55 -3.86
C THR A 65 10.98 3.76 -4.54
N LEU A 66 9.77 3.77 -3.97
CA LEU A 66 8.61 3.10 -4.54
C LEU A 66 8.25 3.66 -5.93
N LEU A 67 8.25 4.97 -6.08
CA LEU A 67 7.85 5.64 -7.33
C LEU A 67 8.99 5.77 -8.35
N GLU A 68 10.22 5.45 -7.99
CA GLU A 68 11.35 5.30 -8.93
C GLU A 68 11.43 3.89 -9.53
N ASP A 69 10.73 2.90 -8.95
CA ASP A 69 10.62 1.56 -9.53
C ASP A 69 9.83 1.61 -10.87
N PRO A 70 10.45 1.22 -12.00
CA PRO A 70 9.79 1.30 -13.30
C PRO A 70 8.48 0.48 -13.39
N SER A 71 8.40 -0.66 -12.70
CA SER A 71 7.20 -1.51 -12.71
C SER A 71 6.05 -0.90 -11.93
N VAL A 72 6.35 -0.13 -10.88
CA VAL A 72 5.37 0.65 -10.12
C VAL A 72 4.93 1.86 -10.93
N MET A 73 5.87 2.61 -11.52
CA MET A 73 5.55 3.78 -12.36
C MET A 73 4.60 3.44 -13.49
N GLU A 74 4.89 2.37 -14.25
CA GLU A 74 4.06 1.92 -15.37
C GLU A 74 2.63 1.60 -14.91
N LYS A 75 2.48 0.91 -13.77
CA LYS A 75 1.17 0.53 -13.23
C LYS A 75 0.41 1.71 -12.64
N VAL A 76 1.08 2.64 -11.97
CA VAL A 76 0.46 3.89 -11.51
C VAL A 76 -0.04 4.72 -12.70
N GLU A 77 0.70 4.75 -13.82
CA GLU A 77 0.24 5.41 -15.03
C GLU A 77 -0.97 4.70 -15.65
N ASN A 78 -0.99 3.36 -15.65
CA ASN A 78 -2.18 2.60 -16.05
C ASN A 78 -3.41 2.95 -15.19
N LEU A 79 -3.22 3.06 -13.87
CA LEU A 79 -4.26 3.46 -12.92
C LEU A 79 -4.72 4.91 -13.14
N LYS A 80 -3.81 5.84 -13.50
CA LYS A 80 -4.17 7.21 -13.89
C LYS A 80 -5.07 7.24 -15.11
N GLU A 81 -4.72 6.50 -16.17
CA GLU A 81 -5.56 6.43 -17.37
C GLU A 81 -6.91 5.78 -17.07
N GLN A 82 -6.93 4.71 -16.28
CA GLN A 82 -8.17 4.07 -15.83
C GLN A 82 -9.05 5.03 -15.01
N SER A 83 -8.45 5.92 -14.20
CA SER A 83 -9.20 6.89 -13.40
C SER A 83 -10.02 7.89 -14.22
N LYS A 84 -9.74 8.04 -15.52
CA LYS A 84 -10.46 8.92 -16.46
C LYS A 84 -11.66 8.24 -17.12
N VAL A 85 -11.70 6.90 -17.12
CA VAL A 85 -12.69 6.13 -17.87
C VAL A 85 -14.09 6.35 -17.29
N LYS A 86 -15.00 6.82 -18.15
CA LYS A 86 -16.41 7.08 -17.84
C LYS A 86 -17.31 5.97 -18.40
N GLY A 87 -18.57 5.94 -17.97
CA GLY A 87 -19.59 4.99 -18.45
C GLY A 87 -19.40 3.58 -17.90
N ASP A 88 -19.82 2.57 -18.67
CA ASP A 88 -19.89 1.17 -18.21
C ASP A 88 -18.52 0.55 -17.92
N ASN A 89 -17.45 1.11 -18.49
CA ASN A 89 -16.08 0.69 -18.23
C ASN A 89 -15.43 1.42 -17.06
N SER A 90 -16.15 2.32 -16.39
CA SER A 90 -15.69 3.02 -15.21
C SER A 90 -15.62 2.05 -14.03
N ARG A 91 -14.40 1.74 -13.60
CA ARG A 91 -14.11 0.82 -12.50
C ARG A 91 -12.81 1.18 -11.81
N GLU A 92 -12.67 0.68 -10.59
CA GLU A 92 -11.42 0.70 -9.86
C GLU A 92 -10.62 -0.56 -10.18
N ASN A 93 -9.37 -0.36 -10.55
CA ASN A 93 -8.36 -1.39 -10.67
C ASN A 93 -7.30 -1.13 -9.62
N GLY A 94 -6.48 -2.14 -9.34
CA GLY A 94 -5.32 -1.96 -8.46
C GLY A 94 -4.23 -2.97 -8.71
N PHE A 95 -3.15 -2.89 -7.94
CA PHE A 95 -2.10 -3.89 -7.92
C PHE A 95 -1.46 -3.93 -6.53
N ASN A 96 -0.81 -5.05 -6.21
CA ASN A 96 -0.01 -5.19 -5.00
C ASN A 96 1.47 -5.02 -5.29
N VAL A 97 2.19 -4.55 -4.29
CA VAL A 97 3.65 -4.61 -4.21
C VAL A 97 4.03 -5.68 -3.18
N ASN A 98 4.85 -6.63 -3.59
CA ASN A 98 5.37 -7.71 -2.76
C ASN A 98 6.48 -7.20 -1.84
N LEU A 99 6.80 -7.95 -0.78
CA LEU A 99 7.91 -7.61 0.11
C LEU A 99 9.29 -7.60 -0.58
N ASP A 100 9.43 -8.28 -1.72
CA ASP A 100 10.65 -8.28 -2.53
C ASP A 100 10.69 -7.13 -3.57
N GLY A 101 9.73 -6.20 -3.52
CA GLY A 101 9.58 -5.08 -4.45
C GLY A 101 8.86 -5.42 -5.76
N THR A 102 8.66 -6.70 -6.09
CA THR A 102 7.96 -7.08 -7.33
C THR A 102 6.47 -6.74 -7.25
N THR A 103 5.85 -6.50 -8.40
CA THR A 103 4.45 -6.06 -8.47
C THR A 103 3.54 -7.14 -9.06
N SER A 104 2.32 -7.30 -8.54
CA SER A 104 1.31 -8.19 -9.12
C SER A 104 0.82 -7.67 -10.48
N GLY A 105 0.13 -8.50 -11.27
CA GLY A 105 -0.67 -7.98 -12.38
C GLY A 105 -1.74 -6.98 -11.93
N ILE A 106 -2.32 -6.24 -12.88
CA ILE A 106 -3.48 -5.39 -12.62
C ILE A 106 -4.67 -6.26 -12.22
N ILE A 107 -5.24 -5.93 -11.06
CA ILE A 107 -6.42 -6.53 -10.48
C ILE A 107 -7.61 -5.68 -10.92
N ILE A 108 -8.57 -6.31 -11.60
CA ILE A 108 -9.78 -5.66 -12.08
C ILE A 108 -10.82 -5.69 -10.96
N GLY A 109 -11.28 -4.51 -10.54
CA GLY A 109 -12.33 -4.37 -9.54
C GLY A 109 -13.69 -4.03 -10.14
N GLY A 110 -14.59 -3.59 -9.25
CA GLY A 110 -15.93 -3.11 -9.56
C GLY A 110 -15.98 -1.60 -9.77
N LYS A 111 -17.20 -1.06 -9.80
CA LYS A 111 -17.46 0.34 -10.17
C LYS A 111 -16.76 1.37 -9.25
N HIS A 112 -16.71 1.10 -7.94
CA HIS A 112 -16.16 1.98 -6.90
C HIS A 112 -15.44 1.18 -5.81
N SER A 113 -14.81 0.07 -6.19
CA SER A 113 -14.10 -0.79 -5.25
C SER A 113 -13.20 -1.77 -5.98
N VAL A 114 -12.02 -2.05 -5.43
CA VAL A 114 -11.19 -3.18 -5.86
C VAL A 114 -10.76 -4.00 -4.64
N ASP A 115 -10.88 -5.33 -4.74
CA ASP A 115 -10.31 -6.22 -3.73
C ASP A 115 -8.87 -6.57 -4.12
N LEU A 116 -7.90 -6.01 -3.38
CA LEU A 116 -6.48 -6.31 -3.57
C LEU A 116 -6.07 -7.71 -3.05
N GLY A 117 -7.00 -8.51 -2.54
CA GLY A 117 -6.76 -9.88 -2.09
C GLY A 117 -5.97 -9.96 -0.78
N SER A 118 -5.28 -11.07 -0.53
CA SER A 118 -4.51 -11.26 0.71
C SER A 118 -3.34 -10.27 0.84
N THR A 119 -3.10 -9.76 2.06
CA THR A 119 -1.92 -8.93 2.38
C THR A 119 -0.67 -9.75 2.73
N THR A 120 -0.79 -11.09 2.84
CA THR A 120 0.34 -11.96 3.15
C THR A 120 1.44 -11.86 2.08
N GLY A 121 2.67 -11.58 2.52
CA GLY A 121 3.82 -11.42 1.62
C GLY A 121 3.79 -10.12 0.80
N LYS A 122 2.89 -9.19 1.11
CA LYS A 122 2.76 -7.90 0.42
C LYS A 122 3.26 -6.77 1.30
N GLN A 123 3.97 -5.83 0.70
CA GLN A 123 4.35 -4.57 1.33
C GLN A 123 3.20 -3.57 1.29
N GLY A 124 2.43 -3.53 0.20
CA GLY A 124 1.36 -2.57 0.05
C GLY A 124 0.59 -2.76 -1.24
N GLY A 125 -0.21 -1.77 -1.59
CA GLY A 125 -0.97 -1.76 -2.83
C GLY A 125 -1.25 -0.37 -3.36
N TYR A 126 -1.77 -0.33 -4.57
CA TYR A 126 -2.18 0.90 -5.23
C TYR A 126 -3.49 0.64 -5.98
N HIS A 127 -4.42 1.60 -5.97
CA HIS A 127 -5.63 1.52 -6.79
C HIS A 127 -6.02 2.88 -7.37
N ASN A 128 -6.90 2.87 -8.37
CA ASN A 128 -7.49 4.11 -8.86
C ASN A 128 -8.86 4.34 -8.25
N HIS A 129 -9.26 5.61 -8.14
CA HIS A 129 -10.64 6.00 -7.90
C HIS A 129 -11.27 6.46 -9.22
N THR A 130 -12.49 6.03 -9.50
CA THR A 130 -13.20 6.38 -10.76
C THR A 130 -13.61 7.86 -10.82
N PRO A 131 -13.95 8.43 -12.00
CA PRO A 131 -14.27 9.85 -12.15
C PRO A 131 -15.31 10.40 -11.17
N VAL A 132 -16.31 9.61 -10.79
CA VAL A 132 -17.36 10.02 -9.84
C VAL A 132 -17.07 9.66 -8.38
N GLY A 133 -16.01 8.89 -8.11
CA GLY A 133 -15.55 8.57 -6.75
C GLY A 133 -14.86 9.75 -6.07
N ILE A 134 -14.91 9.79 -4.73
CA ILE A 134 -14.20 10.78 -3.91
C ILE A 134 -12.71 10.54 -4.04
N LYS A 135 -11.91 11.56 -4.37
CA LYS A 135 -10.45 11.41 -4.64
C LYS A 135 -9.61 11.34 -3.37
N MET A 136 -10.05 10.57 -2.38
CA MET A 136 -9.34 10.34 -1.13
C MET A 136 -9.66 8.96 -0.56
N PHE A 137 -8.75 8.39 0.22
CA PHE A 137 -8.90 7.10 0.88
C PHE A 137 -10.16 7.05 1.75
N SER A 138 -11.00 6.05 1.48
CA SER A 138 -12.18 5.72 2.24
C SER A 138 -11.85 4.90 3.51
N PRO A 139 -12.79 4.71 4.45
CA PRO A 139 -12.58 3.82 5.59
C PRO A 139 -12.13 2.39 5.21
N PRO A 140 -12.71 1.72 4.19
CA PRO A 140 -12.18 0.44 3.69
C PRO A 140 -10.71 0.50 3.24
N ASP A 141 -10.30 1.58 2.59
CA ASP A 141 -8.91 1.77 2.14
C ASP A 141 -7.96 1.90 3.35
N ILE A 142 -8.35 2.68 4.35
CA ILE A 142 -7.56 2.86 5.58
C ILE A 142 -7.43 1.52 6.32
N ILE A 143 -8.51 0.75 6.45
CA ILE A 143 -8.48 -0.60 7.04
C ILE A 143 -7.54 -1.51 6.23
N LYS A 144 -7.58 -1.43 4.91
CA LYS A 144 -6.68 -2.20 4.05
C LYS A 144 -5.21 -1.84 4.26
N MET A 145 -4.89 -0.55 4.41
CA MET A 145 -3.55 -0.09 4.79
C MET A 145 -3.10 -0.66 6.13
N LEU A 146 -3.97 -0.67 7.16
CA LEU A 146 -3.66 -1.28 8.45
C LEU A 146 -3.37 -2.78 8.34
N HIS A 147 -4.06 -3.50 7.45
CA HIS A 147 -3.77 -4.92 7.17
C HIS A 147 -2.43 -5.13 6.46
N TYR A 148 -1.98 -4.19 5.61
CA TYR A 148 -0.61 -4.24 5.07
C TYR A 148 0.41 -3.99 6.17
N ALA A 149 0.18 -2.99 7.03
CA ALA A 149 1.05 -2.71 8.18
C ALA A 149 1.21 -3.92 9.11
N LEU A 150 0.10 -4.61 9.41
CA LEU A 150 0.11 -5.84 10.22
C LEU A 150 0.86 -7.01 9.57
N ALA A 151 0.84 -7.08 8.24
CA ALA A 151 1.48 -8.16 7.49
C ALA A 151 3.00 -7.96 7.36
N GLN A 152 3.54 -6.82 7.81
CA GLN A 152 4.98 -6.57 7.75
C GLN A 152 5.72 -7.42 8.81
N PRO A 153 6.96 -7.85 8.52
CA PRO A 153 7.82 -8.47 9.51
C PRO A 153 7.98 -7.58 10.76
N ASN A 154 8.08 -8.19 11.94
CA ASN A 154 8.18 -7.51 13.23
C ASN A 154 9.23 -6.37 13.18
N GLY A 155 8.81 -5.16 13.56
CA GLY A 155 9.65 -3.96 13.55
C GLY A 155 9.39 -3.01 12.38
N ASN A 156 8.83 -3.50 11.27
CA ASN A 156 8.73 -2.75 10.00
C ASN A 156 7.28 -2.39 9.61
N ILE A 157 6.38 -2.21 10.57
CA ILE A 157 4.96 -1.93 10.30
C ILE A 157 4.73 -0.66 9.47
N SER A 158 5.65 0.30 9.53
CA SER A 158 5.62 1.53 8.72
C SER A 158 5.88 1.28 7.23
N ASN A 159 6.42 0.12 6.85
CA ASN A 159 6.61 -0.24 5.44
C ASN A 159 5.29 -0.56 4.75
N GLY A 160 4.26 -0.90 5.54
CA GLY A 160 2.89 -1.10 5.07
C GLY A 160 2.31 0.18 4.50
N PHE A 161 1.90 0.16 3.23
CA PHE A 161 1.32 1.34 2.57
C PHE A 161 0.09 1.01 1.73
N LEU A 162 -0.70 2.05 1.47
CA LEU A 162 -1.68 2.04 0.39
C LEU A 162 -1.58 3.36 -0.38
N GLY A 163 -1.49 3.25 -1.69
CA GLY A 163 -1.52 4.38 -2.61
C GLY A 163 -2.84 4.44 -3.38
N MET A 164 -3.21 5.64 -3.80
CA MET A 164 -4.37 5.83 -4.65
C MET A 164 -4.09 6.90 -5.71
N VAL A 165 -4.75 6.77 -6.85
CA VAL A 165 -4.80 7.82 -7.85
C VAL A 165 -6.21 8.05 -8.38
N GLY A 166 -6.63 9.30 -8.41
CA GLY A 166 -7.88 9.71 -9.03
C GLY A 166 -7.65 10.86 -10.01
N SER A 167 -8.59 11.09 -10.92
CA SER A 167 -8.57 12.27 -11.78
C SER A 167 -9.89 13.03 -11.73
N GLU A 168 -9.80 14.33 -11.99
CA GLU A 168 -10.93 15.21 -12.27
C GLU A 168 -10.64 16.01 -13.55
N GLU A 169 -11.71 16.34 -14.29
CA GLU A 169 -11.58 17.20 -15.48
C GLU A 169 -11.20 18.61 -15.05
N CYS A 170 -10.23 19.18 -15.76
CA CYS A 170 -9.68 20.49 -15.47
C CYS A 170 -9.30 21.18 -16.77
N ASN A 171 -10.09 22.19 -17.16
CA ASN A 171 -9.92 22.90 -18.43
C ASN A 171 -8.62 23.71 -18.52
N THR A 172 -7.97 23.97 -17.39
CA THR A 172 -6.69 24.71 -17.31
C THR A 172 -5.49 23.80 -17.08
N CYS A 173 -5.69 22.49 -16.88
CA CYS A 173 -4.62 21.56 -16.58
C CYS A 173 -4.04 20.96 -17.88
N PRO A 174 -2.72 20.71 -17.94
CA PRO A 174 -2.13 19.95 -19.03
C PRO A 174 -2.83 18.61 -19.24
N GLY A 175 -3.22 18.32 -20.48
CA GLY A 175 -3.95 17.09 -20.81
C GLY A 175 -5.42 17.06 -20.36
N GLY A 176 -5.96 18.17 -19.84
CA GLY A 176 -7.38 18.30 -19.48
C GLY A 176 -7.78 17.64 -18.17
N TYR A 177 -6.82 17.11 -17.40
CA TYR A 177 -7.07 16.42 -16.13
C TYR A 177 -6.15 16.93 -15.02
N LYS A 178 -6.72 17.04 -13.82
CA LYS A 178 -5.98 17.13 -12.57
C LYS A 178 -5.97 15.77 -11.90
N TYR A 179 -4.79 15.30 -11.53
CA TYR A 179 -4.63 14.07 -10.77
C TYR A 179 -4.55 14.34 -9.28
N HIS A 180 -5.10 13.41 -8.52
CA HIS A 180 -5.07 13.32 -7.08
C HIS A 180 -4.33 12.04 -6.76
N ASN A 181 -3.07 12.15 -6.38
CA ASN A 181 -2.22 11.02 -6.08
C ASN A 181 -1.76 11.13 -4.63
N TYR A 182 -2.13 10.12 -3.83
CA TYR A 182 -1.81 10.08 -2.42
C TYR A 182 -1.28 8.71 -2.00
N ILE A 183 -0.47 8.69 -0.95
CA ILE A 183 -0.02 7.48 -0.28
C ILE A 183 -0.21 7.66 1.23
N ILE A 184 -0.74 6.63 1.89
CA ILE A 184 -0.83 6.52 3.34
C ILE A 184 0.03 5.39 3.88
N ARG A 185 0.64 5.62 5.06
CA ARG A 185 1.38 4.63 5.85
C ARG A 185 1.00 4.74 7.32
N PHE A 186 0.96 3.61 8.02
CA PHE A 186 0.79 3.62 9.47
C PHE A 186 2.08 4.09 10.15
N SER A 187 1.95 4.96 11.15
CA SER A 187 3.07 5.55 11.90
C SER A 187 2.98 5.36 13.42
N GLY A 188 1.98 4.60 13.88
CA GLY A 188 1.88 4.19 15.29
C GLY A 188 2.76 3.00 15.63
N THR A 189 2.56 2.45 16.83
CA THR A 189 3.24 1.25 17.35
C THR A 189 2.47 -0.03 17.01
N LEU A 190 3.13 -1.19 17.11
CA LEU A 190 2.49 -2.50 16.91
C LEU A 190 1.35 -2.75 17.91
N GLN A 191 1.48 -2.27 19.15
CA GLN A 191 0.43 -2.38 20.16
C GLN A 191 -0.81 -1.56 19.78
N GLU A 192 -0.61 -0.33 19.33
CA GLU A 192 -1.71 0.51 18.83
C GLU A 192 -2.38 -0.14 17.62
N LEU A 193 -1.59 -0.62 16.66
CA LEU A 193 -2.08 -1.32 15.48
C LEU A 193 -2.96 -2.54 15.83
N GLY A 194 -2.48 -3.39 16.75
CA GLY A 194 -3.25 -4.55 17.24
C GLY A 194 -4.54 -4.15 17.94
N GLY A 195 -4.55 -3.01 18.63
CA GLY A 195 -5.75 -2.42 19.22
C GLY A 195 -6.77 -1.97 18.17
N PHE A 196 -6.34 -1.42 17.03
CA PHE A 196 -7.25 -1.00 15.95
C PHE A 196 -7.82 -2.17 15.17
N THR A 197 -7.01 -3.20 14.91
CA THR A 197 -7.44 -4.35 14.11
C THR A 197 -8.31 -5.33 14.90
N SER A 198 -8.31 -5.24 16.23
CA SER A 198 -9.22 -5.98 17.10
C SER A 198 -10.51 -5.22 17.43
N GLN A 199 -10.59 -3.92 17.11
CA GLN A 199 -11.82 -3.15 17.27
C GLN A 199 -12.86 -3.61 16.25
N ASN A 200 -14.09 -3.80 16.73
CA ASN A 200 -15.25 -4.01 15.86
C ASN A 200 -15.70 -2.65 15.30
N LEU A 201 -14.94 -2.13 14.33
CA LEU A 201 -15.29 -0.91 13.62
C LEU A 201 -16.54 -1.17 12.77
N ASP A 202 -17.62 -0.47 13.08
CA ASP A 202 -18.82 -0.47 12.25
C ASP A 202 -18.51 0.24 10.92
N ARG A 203 -18.27 -0.57 9.88
CA ARG A 203 -17.89 -0.09 8.55
C ARG A 203 -19.00 0.74 7.92
N GLU A 204 -20.27 0.42 8.20
CA GLU A 204 -21.40 1.15 7.65
C GLU A 204 -21.49 2.54 8.28
N ASP A 205 -21.38 2.63 9.61
CA ASP A 205 -21.35 3.91 10.32
C ASP A 205 -20.14 4.78 9.89
N LEU A 206 -18.96 4.18 9.72
CA LEU A 206 -17.78 4.89 9.22
C LEU A 206 -18.00 5.45 7.80
N MET A 207 -18.62 4.68 6.91
CA MET A 207 -18.95 5.15 5.56
C MET A 207 -20.00 6.26 5.58
N ILE A 208 -21.03 6.16 6.42
CA ILE A 208 -22.03 7.23 6.59
C ILE A 208 -21.37 8.52 7.09
N LYS A 209 -20.48 8.41 8.10
CA LYS A 209 -19.70 9.55 8.61
C LYS A 209 -18.80 10.15 7.54
N TYR A 210 -18.13 9.31 6.75
CA TYR A 210 -17.27 9.73 5.63
C TYR A 210 -18.05 10.55 4.59
N GLU A 211 -19.16 10.02 4.09
CA GLU A 211 -19.98 10.69 3.08
C GLU A 211 -20.64 11.97 3.62
N LYS A 212 -21.18 11.91 4.84
CA LYS A 212 -21.74 13.09 5.51
C LYS A 212 -20.68 14.18 5.66
N ARG A 213 -19.45 13.80 6.03
CA ARG A 213 -18.35 14.75 6.18
C ARG A 213 -17.93 15.34 4.84
N LYS A 214 -17.83 14.54 3.79
CA LYS A 214 -17.59 15.01 2.42
C LYS A 214 -18.64 16.03 2.01
N TYR A 215 -19.93 15.75 2.27
CA TYR A 215 -21.01 16.69 1.97
C TYR A 215 -20.85 18.00 2.74
N GLN A 216 -20.61 17.94 4.06
CA GLN A 216 -20.38 19.15 4.87
C GLN A 216 -19.22 20.00 4.35
N LEU A 217 -18.07 19.39 4.02
CA LEU A 217 -16.92 20.10 3.48
C LEU A 217 -17.26 20.76 2.14
N SER A 218 -18.04 20.08 1.29
CA SER A 218 -18.46 20.63 -0.01
C SER A 218 -19.31 21.90 0.09
N THR A 219 -19.93 22.18 1.25
CA THR A 219 -20.69 23.43 1.46
C THR A 219 -19.82 24.68 1.62
N ASN A 220 -18.51 24.52 1.82
CA ASN A 220 -17.55 25.60 2.03
C ASN A 220 -16.54 25.65 0.87
N ILE A 221 -16.46 26.79 0.19
CA ILE A 221 -15.59 27.01 -0.97
C ILE A 221 -14.10 26.87 -0.64
N ASN A 222 -13.70 27.02 0.63
CA ASN A 222 -12.31 26.80 1.03
C ASN A 222 -11.89 25.32 0.91
N TYR A 223 -12.86 24.39 0.91
CA TYR A 223 -12.63 22.94 0.84
C TYR A 223 -13.16 22.31 -0.45
N ALA A 224 -13.71 23.10 -1.38
CA ALA A 224 -14.34 22.61 -2.60
C ALA A 224 -13.98 23.48 -3.78
N ASN A 225 -13.93 22.89 -4.98
CA ASN A 225 -13.65 23.65 -6.21
C ASN A 225 -14.76 24.67 -6.53
N TYR A 226 -15.99 24.36 -6.13
CA TYR A 226 -17.15 25.26 -6.09
C TYR A 226 -18.12 24.75 -5.01
N GLN A 227 -19.05 25.58 -4.56
CA GLN A 227 -20.01 25.19 -3.52
C GLN A 227 -20.84 23.97 -3.96
N TYR A 228 -20.93 22.96 -3.10
CA TYR A 228 -21.52 21.64 -3.36
C TYR A 228 -20.81 20.79 -4.42
N GLY A 229 -19.64 21.25 -4.90
CA GLY A 229 -18.83 20.55 -5.90
C GLY A 229 -17.89 19.48 -5.33
N PRO A 230 -17.00 18.94 -6.18
CA PRO A 230 -15.87 18.13 -5.74
C PRO A 230 -15.00 18.87 -4.74
N LEU A 231 -14.44 18.14 -3.78
CA LEU A 231 -13.51 18.70 -2.82
C LEU A 231 -12.20 19.08 -3.52
N ASN A 232 -11.61 20.20 -3.11
CA ASN A 232 -10.25 20.57 -3.50
C ASN A 232 -9.23 19.77 -2.65
N SER A 233 -7.93 19.98 -2.85
CA SER A 233 -6.90 19.21 -2.11
C SER A 233 -7.04 19.37 -0.59
N ASP A 234 -7.22 20.60 -0.09
CA ASP A 234 -7.40 20.87 1.34
C ASP A 234 -8.64 20.17 1.91
N GLY A 235 -9.74 20.14 1.14
CA GLY A 235 -10.96 19.44 1.53
C GLY A 235 -10.80 17.93 1.56
N LEU A 236 -10.11 17.35 0.58
CA LEU A 236 -9.82 15.91 0.53
C LEU A 236 -8.91 15.50 1.69
N GLU A 237 -7.83 16.22 1.94
CA GLU A 237 -6.91 15.94 3.04
C GLU A 237 -7.60 16.09 4.40
N LYS A 238 -8.42 17.13 4.55
CA LYS A 238 -9.25 17.31 5.75
C LYS A 238 -10.25 16.16 5.95
N LEU A 239 -10.89 15.71 4.88
CA LEU A 239 -11.78 14.55 4.91
C LEU A 239 -11.04 13.31 5.44
N LEU A 240 -9.81 13.05 4.97
CA LEU A 240 -9.01 11.94 5.46
C LEU A 240 -8.74 12.08 6.97
N PHE A 241 -8.20 13.20 7.42
CA PHE A 241 -7.84 13.36 8.84
C PHE A 241 -9.06 13.29 9.77
N ASP A 242 -10.19 13.88 9.37
CA ASP A 242 -11.44 13.78 10.13
C ASP A 242 -11.96 12.31 10.18
N THR A 243 -11.67 11.52 9.13
CA THR A 243 -11.97 10.07 9.07
C THR A 243 -11.05 9.29 9.99
N LEU A 244 -9.74 9.54 9.97
CA LEU A 244 -8.77 8.94 10.88
C LEU A 244 -9.13 9.20 12.34
N LYS A 245 -9.58 10.43 12.66
CA LYS A 245 -10.11 10.79 13.97
C LYS A 245 -11.35 9.98 14.34
N SER A 246 -12.29 9.82 13.41
CA SER A 246 -13.52 9.03 13.63
C SER A 246 -13.24 7.54 13.82
N MET A 247 -12.12 7.05 13.28
CA MET A 247 -11.61 5.68 13.46
C MET A 247 -10.72 5.52 14.71
N GLY A 248 -10.44 6.61 15.45
CA GLY A 248 -9.58 6.58 16.64
C GLY A 248 -8.08 6.46 16.36
N ILE A 249 -7.64 6.69 15.12
CA ILE A 249 -6.23 6.58 14.68
C ILE A 249 -5.61 7.94 14.32
N GLU A 250 -6.13 9.03 14.90
CA GLU A 250 -5.62 10.39 14.70
C GLU A 250 -4.11 10.46 15.03
N GLY A 251 -3.33 11.05 14.12
CA GLY A 251 -1.88 11.16 14.27
C GLY A 251 -1.09 9.85 14.13
N LYS A 252 -1.74 8.76 13.68
CA LYS A 252 -1.09 7.44 13.48
C LYS A 252 -0.97 7.04 12.01
N VAL A 253 -1.24 7.98 11.09
CA VAL A 253 -1.11 7.76 9.65
C VAL A 253 -0.39 8.94 9.04
N ASN A 254 0.67 8.65 8.28
CA ASN A 254 1.37 9.63 7.46
C ASN A 254 0.66 9.72 6.10
N LEU A 255 0.32 10.94 5.67
CA LEU A 255 -0.24 11.23 4.36
C LEU A 255 0.80 11.93 3.50
N GLN A 256 1.01 11.43 2.28
CA GLN A 256 1.83 12.06 1.27
C GLN A 256 1.01 12.34 0.01
N ARG A 257 1.16 13.55 -0.54
CA ARG A 257 0.62 13.95 -1.84
C ARG A 257 1.73 13.93 -2.88
N ILE A 258 1.46 13.39 -4.05
CA ILE A 258 2.41 13.36 -5.16
C ILE A 258 1.89 14.28 -6.27
N GLU A 259 2.64 15.36 -6.48
CA GLU A 259 2.33 16.36 -7.50
C GLU A 259 2.63 15.83 -8.90
N ASN A 260 2.02 16.44 -9.93
CA ASN A 260 2.19 16.02 -11.32
C ASN A 260 3.65 16.05 -11.82
N ASN A 261 4.51 16.88 -11.20
CA ASN A 261 5.92 16.97 -11.50
C ASN A 261 6.79 15.94 -10.73
N GLY A 262 6.15 15.03 -9.99
CA GLY A 262 6.83 14.03 -9.15
C GLY A 262 7.26 14.55 -7.77
N THR A 263 7.01 15.81 -7.42
CA THR A 263 7.30 16.32 -6.07
C THR A 263 6.39 15.61 -5.06
N ILE A 264 7.00 15.04 -4.02
CA ILE A 264 6.30 14.42 -2.90
C ILE A 264 6.18 15.46 -1.79
N GLN A 265 4.98 15.64 -1.25
CA GLN A 265 4.72 16.53 -0.13
C GLN A 265 4.16 15.73 1.04
N ASN A 266 4.76 15.90 2.23
CA ASN A 266 4.17 15.44 3.48
C ASN A 266 3.02 16.37 3.86
N ILE A 267 1.84 15.80 4.10
CA ILE A 267 0.66 16.54 4.52
C ILE A 267 0.46 16.35 6.01
N THR A 268 0.37 17.47 6.73
CA THR A 268 0.17 17.49 8.18
C THR A 268 -1.12 18.24 8.53
N GLN A 269 -1.83 17.78 9.56
CA GLN A 269 -2.99 18.49 10.09
C GLN A 269 -2.55 19.47 11.19
N ASN A 270 -2.95 20.74 11.04
CA ASN A 270 -2.73 21.77 12.04
C ASN A 270 -3.74 21.67 13.18
N SER A 271 -3.46 22.31 14.32
CA SER A 271 -4.36 22.33 15.48
C SER A 271 -5.73 22.95 15.21
N ASN A 272 -5.84 23.85 14.23
CA ASN A 272 -7.11 24.44 13.77
C ASN A 272 -7.88 23.54 12.79
N GLY A 273 -7.37 22.35 12.48
CA GLY A 273 -7.99 21.38 11.59
C GLY A 273 -7.79 21.65 10.08
N THR A 274 -7.00 22.66 9.69
CA THR A 274 -6.52 22.82 8.30
C THR A 274 -5.32 21.93 8.04
N THR A 275 -4.87 21.84 6.79
CA THR A 275 -3.70 21.05 6.41
C THR A 275 -2.56 21.93 5.92
N SER A 276 -1.35 21.41 5.99
CA SER A 276 -0.14 22.06 5.48
C SER A 276 0.75 21.04 4.79
N ALA A 277 1.26 21.43 3.64
CA ALA A 277 2.06 20.57 2.79
C ALA A 277 3.53 21.02 2.84
N THR A 278 4.41 20.10 3.20
CA THR A 278 5.86 20.34 3.27
C THR A 278 6.54 19.43 2.24
N PRO A 279 7.29 19.98 1.27
CA PRO A 279 8.03 19.16 0.31
C PRO A 279 8.99 18.19 1.01
N CYS A 280 9.04 16.94 0.52
CA CYS A 280 10.05 15.98 0.92
C CYS A 280 11.45 16.44 0.44
N PRO A 281 12.49 16.32 1.29
CA PRO A 281 13.85 16.77 0.98
C PRO A 281 14.52 15.98 -0.15
#